data_AF-A0A357Z8T0-F1
#
_entry.id   AF-A0A357Z8T0-F1
#
_cell.length_a   1.000
_cell.length_b   1.000
_cell.length_c   1.000
_cell.angle_alpha   90.00
_cell.angle_beta   90.00
_cell.angle_gamma   90.00
#
_symmetry.space_group_name_H-M   'P 1'
#
loop_
_entity.id
_entity.type
_entity.pdbx_description
1 polymer ?
#
loop_
_entity_poly.entity_id
_entity_poly.type
_entity_poly.pdbx_seq_one_letter_code
_entity_poly.pdbx_strand_id
1 'polypeptide(L)'
;MIRLTKGQTQNIILTLTEKQLLTNPNYLFVFTNRSANTEVKFVRLNNTDISQYKDRYNEFSIVTNTNFSTALNGQYDYDIYEQTSTSNLNPAGLNLLESGIMELVGTPFNFTEYTTTDTYKIRQ
;
A
#
# COMPACT_ATOMS: atom_id res chain seq x y z
N MET A 1 4.50 -1.48 -9.28
CA MET A 1 3.49 -0.51 -8.79
C MET A 1 2.56 -1.25 -7.86
N ILE A 2 2.44 -0.79 -6.62
CA ILE A 2 1.56 -1.40 -5.61
C ILE A 2 0.16 -0.80 -5.77
N ARG A 3 -0.89 -1.61 -5.66
CA ARG A 3 -2.28 -1.12 -5.65
C ARG A 3 -2.98 -1.57 -4.38
N LEU A 4 -3.44 -0.62 -3.59
CA LEU A 4 -4.18 -0.85 -2.36
C LEU A 4 -5.62 -0.35 -2.49
N THR A 5 -6.59 -1.15 -2.06
CA THR A 5 -8.02 -0.75 -2.02
C THR A 5 -8.43 -0.58 -0.57
N LYS A 6 -9.00 0.57 -0.23
CA LYS A 6 -9.50 0.83 1.13
C LYS A 6 -10.53 -0.19 1.56
N GLY A 7 -10.46 -0.59 2.83
CA GLY A 7 -11.37 -1.58 3.42
C GLY A 7 -11.03 -3.04 3.08
N GLN A 8 -9.96 -3.29 2.33
CA GLN A 8 -9.48 -4.64 2.01
C GLN A 8 -8.19 -4.98 2.75
N THR A 9 -7.95 -6.28 2.93
CA THR A 9 -6.63 -6.81 3.28
C THR A 9 -6.02 -7.38 2.02
N GLN A 10 -4.84 -6.88 1.64
CA GLN A 10 -4.19 -7.29 0.40
C GLN A 10 -2.73 -7.60 0.64
N ASN A 11 -2.23 -8.58 -0.10
CA ASN A 11 -0.82 -8.93 -0.06
C ASN A 11 -0.04 -8.07 -1.04
N ILE A 12 1.14 -7.63 -0.62
CA ILE A 12 2.12 -6.93 -1.44
C ILE A 12 3.37 -7.78 -1.54
N ILE A 13 3.98 -7.80 -2.72
CA ILE A 13 5.22 -8.53 -3.01
C ILE A 13 6.32 -7.50 -3.29
N LEU A 14 7.47 -7.69 -2.64
CA LEU A 14 8.61 -6.77 -2.64
C LEU A 14 9.92 -7.56 -2.69
N THR A 15 11.04 -6.90 -2.98
CA THR A 15 12.37 -7.52 -3.07
C THR A 15 13.33 -6.86 -2.08
N LEU A 16 12.99 -6.92 -0.78
CA LEU A 16 13.71 -6.18 0.26
C LEU A 16 15.04 -6.83 0.64
N THR A 17 15.11 -8.16 0.57
CA THR A 17 16.30 -8.96 0.94
C THR A 17 17.50 -8.76 0.03
N GLU A 18 17.32 -8.21 -1.18
CA GLU A 18 18.42 -7.97 -2.12
C GLU A 18 19.39 -6.87 -1.66
N LYS A 19 18.90 -5.91 -0.87
CA LYS A 19 19.66 -4.74 -0.40
C LYS A 19 19.76 -4.63 1.12
N GLN A 20 19.21 -5.60 1.84
CA GLN A 20 19.28 -5.60 3.30
C GLN A 20 20.72 -5.81 3.77
N LEU A 21 21.10 -5.13 4.84
CA LEU A 21 22.39 -5.31 5.51
C LEU A 21 22.24 -6.04 6.84
N LEU A 22 21.07 -5.92 7.47
CA LEU A 22 20.76 -6.61 8.71
C LEU A 22 20.36 -8.07 8.45
N THR A 23 20.71 -8.96 9.39
CA THR A 23 20.33 -10.38 9.32
C THR A 23 18.87 -10.64 9.67
N ASN A 24 18.26 -9.80 10.50
CA ASN A 24 16.83 -9.88 10.86
C ASN A 24 16.20 -8.46 10.92
N PRO A 25 16.07 -7.75 9.78
CA PRO A 25 15.51 -6.41 9.75
C PRO A 25 13.99 -6.42 9.92
N ASN A 26 13.48 -5.46 10.69
CA ASN A 26 12.13 -4.97 10.53
C ASN A 26 12.09 -3.90 9.44
N TYR A 27 10.92 -3.71 8.84
CA TYR A 27 10.76 -2.85 7.68
C TYR A 27 9.88 -1.64 8.03
N LEU A 28 10.44 -0.44 7.94
CA LEU A 28 9.67 0.80 8.01
C LEU A 28 9.07 1.09 6.64
N PHE A 29 7.76 1.08 6.54
CA PHE A 29 7.05 1.55 5.37
C PHE A 29 6.68 3.01 5.55
N VAL A 30 7.08 3.85 4.60
CA VAL A 30 6.71 5.27 4.52
C VAL A 30 5.98 5.46 3.20
N PHE A 31 4.77 6.00 3.25
CA PHE A 31 3.98 6.36 2.08
C PHE A 31 3.67 7.84 2.11
N THR A 32 4.11 8.58 1.12
CA THR A 32 3.92 10.03 1.00
C THR A 32 2.95 10.32 -0.13
N ASN A 33 1.82 10.96 0.16
CA ASN A 33 0.83 11.31 -0.85
C ASN A 33 1.39 12.41 -1.77
N ARG A 34 1.36 12.16 -3.09
CA ARG A 34 1.97 13.08 -4.08
C ARG A 34 1.23 14.41 -4.23
N SER A 35 -0.05 14.46 -3.85
CA SER A 35 -0.89 15.66 -4.01
C SER A 35 -0.96 16.48 -2.72
N ALA A 36 -1.05 15.82 -1.57
CA ALA A 36 -1.28 16.46 -0.27
C ALA A 36 -0.04 16.49 0.63
N ASN A 37 1.05 15.81 0.25
CA ASN A 37 2.27 15.61 1.07
C ASN A 37 1.96 15.02 2.46
N THR A 38 0.87 14.27 2.60
CA THR A 38 0.54 13.56 3.83
C THR A 38 1.23 12.22 3.88
N GLU A 39 1.79 11.88 5.02
CA GLU A 39 2.59 10.66 5.21
C GLU A 39 1.81 9.62 6.02
N VAL A 40 1.89 8.36 5.58
CA VAL A 40 1.43 7.18 6.31
C VAL A 40 2.65 6.32 6.61
N LYS A 41 2.94 6.09 7.89
CA LYS A 41 4.11 5.33 8.33
C LYS A 41 3.71 4.18 9.23
N PHE A 42 4.25 3.00 8.98
CA PHE A 42 4.08 1.84 9.85
C PHE A 42 5.25 0.87 9.73
N VAL A 43 5.49 0.11 10.79
CA VAL A 43 6.54 -0.92 10.83
C VAL A 43 5.93 -2.29 10.56
N ARG A 44 6.59 -3.09 9.73
CA ARG A 44 6.33 -4.52 9.58
C ARG A 44 7.50 -5.31 10.12
N LEU A 45 7.18 -6.26 10.99
CA LEU A 45 8.20 -7.11 11.60
C LEU A 45 8.65 -8.18 10.61
N ASN A 46 9.92 -8.59 10.70
CA ASN A 46 10.46 -9.63 9.84
C ASN A 46 9.64 -10.93 9.88
N ASN A 47 9.15 -11.29 11.06
CA ASN A 47 8.35 -12.50 11.28
C ASN A 47 6.93 -12.43 10.67
N THR A 48 6.48 -11.26 10.21
CA THR A 48 5.19 -11.10 9.52
C THR A 48 5.28 -11.32 8.02
N ASP A 49 6.47 -11.59 7.50
CA ASP A 49 6.68 -11.99 6.12
C ASP A 49 6.13 -13.40 5.88
N ILE A 50 5.14 -13.49 4.99
CA ILE A 50 4.42 -14.72 4.62
C ILE A 50 5.00 -15.40 3.36
N SER A 51 6.08 -14.86 2.79
CA SER A 51 6.70 -15.42 1.58
C SER A 51 7.22 -16.85 1.81
N GLN A 52 7.08 -17.70 0.80
CA GLN A 52 7.62 -19.07 0.81
C GLN A 52 9.13 -19.09 0.56
N TYR A 53 9.65 -18.08 -0.16
CA TYR A 53 11.05 -17.97 -0.56
C TYR A 53 11.61 -16.58 -0.22
N LYS A 54 11.87 -16.35 1.07
CA LYS A 54 12.35 -15.07 1.64
C LYS A 54 13.61 -14.51 0.98
N ASP A 55 14.46 -15.39 0.46
CA ASP A 55 15.70 -15.02 -0.23
C ASP A 55 15.46 -14.41 -1.62
N ARG A 56 14.24 -14.52 -2.16
CA ARG A 56 13.88 -14.03 -3.51
C ARG A 56 12.85 -12.91 -3.49
N TYR A 57 11.88 -12.99 -2.58
CA TYR A 57 10.86 -11.98 -2.42
C TYR A 57 10.33 -12.00 -0.99
N ASN A 58 9.79 -10.87 -0.56
CA ASN A 58 9.07 -10.72 0.69
C ASN A 58 7.61 -10.46 0.37
N GLU A 59 6.73 -11.09 1.12
CA GLU A 59 5.29 -10.91 0.95
C GLU A 59 4.70 -10.46 2.28
N PHE A 60 3.97 -9.34 2.26
CA PHE A 60 3.34 -8.80 3.45
C PHE A 60 1.85 -8.62 3.22
N SER A 61 1.06 -9.05 4.21
CA SER A 61 -0.37 -8.78 4.23
C SER A 61 -0.65 -7.41 4.87
N ILE A 62 -1.15 -6.47 4.07
CA ILE A 62 -1.46 -5.12 4.49
C ILE A 62 -2.97 -4.97 4.69
N VAL A 63 -3.36 -4.79 5.94
CA VAL A 63 -4.72 -4.36 6.30
C VAL A 63 -4.81 -2.86 6.02
N THR A 64 -5.43 -2.50 4.90
CA THR A 64 -5.52 -1.09 4.46
C THR A 64 -6.34 -0.26 5.44
N ASN A 65 -7.35 -0.85 6.09
CA ASN A 65 -8.20 -0.13 7.04
C ASN A 65 -7.42 0.35 8.28
N THR A 66 -6.41 -0.39 8.73
CA THR A 66 -5.61 -0.03 9.91
C THR A 66 -4.67 1.15 9.60
N ASN A 67 -4.09 1.17 8.40
CA ASN A 67 -3.00 2.10 8.07
C ASN A 67 -3.48 3.28 7.19
N PHE A 68 -4.49 3.07 6.36
CA PHE A 68 -4.94 3.99 5.31
C PHE A 68 -6.41 4.43 5.45
N SER A 69 -7.06 4.17 6.59
CA SER A 69 -8.46 4.56 6.85
C SER A 69 -8.69 6.06 6.60
N THR A 70 -7.83 6.91 7.16
CA THR A 70 -7.89 8.37 7.08
C THR A 70 -7.06 8.95 5.93
N ALA A 71 -6.29 8.12 5.22
CA ALA A 71 -5.42 8.55 4.12
C ALA A 71 -6.25 9.01 2.91
N LEU A 72 -5.77 9.96 2.12
CA LEU A 72 -6.47 10.40 0.90
C LEU A 72 -6.33 9.37 -0.22
N ASN A 73 -7.35 9.22 -1.06
CA ASN A 73 -7.21 8.35 -2.22
C ASN A 73 -6.28 9.00 -3.25
N GLY A 74 -5.49 8.22 -3.98
CA GLY A 74 -4.59 8.73 -5.01
C GLY A 74 -3.25 8.01 -5.07
N GLN A 75 -2.26 8.69 -5.64
CA GLN A 75 -0.90 8.17 -5.78
C GLN A 75 -0.03 8.55 -4.59
N TYR A 76 0.77 7.60 -4.16
CA TYR A 76 1.71 7.68 -3.07
C TYR A 76 3.09 7.28 -3.58
N ASP A 77 4.09 8.07 -3.24
CA ASP A 77 5.48 7.62 -3.31
C ASP A 77 5.73 6.78 -2.05
N TYR A 78 6.24 5.56 -2.20
CA TYR A 78 6.56 4.70 -1.07
C TYR A 78 8.06 4.51 -0.96
N ASP A 79 8.54 4.50 0.27
CA ASP A 79 9.92 4.23 0.64
C ASP A 79 9.93 3.19 1.77
N ILE A 80 10.79 2.18 1.63
CA ILE A 80 10.90 1.07 2.58
C ILE A 80 12.32 1.05 3.11
N TYR A 81 12.45 1.17 4.43
CA TYR A 81 13.74 1.17 5.12
C TYR A 81 13.90 -0.06 6.01
N GLU A 82 15.13 -0.54 6.18
CA GLU A 82 15.43 -1.51 7.24
C GLU A 82 15.68 -0.84 8.59
N GLN A 83 15.30 -1.52 9.67
CA GLN A 83 15.57 -1.12 11.04
C GLN A 83 15.59 -2.32 11.99
N THR A 84 16.23 -2.15 13.13
CA THR A 84 16.20 -3.14 14.23
C THR A 84 15.02 -2.94 15.18
N SER A 85 14.48 -1.72 15.25
CA SER A 85 13.35 -1.38 16.12
C SER A 85 12.04 -1.96 15.59
N THR A 86 11.13 -2.29 16.50
CA THR A 86 9.80 -2.81 16.19
C THR A 86 8.75 -1.70 16.03
N SER A 87 9.08 -0.46 16.38
CA SER A 87 8.12 0.64 16.47
C SER A 87 8.64 2.00 16.03
N ASN A 88 9.90 2.13 15.61
CA ASN A 88 10.42 3.41 15.16
C ASN A 88 9.82 3.79 13.80
N LEU A 89 9.24 5.00 13.74
CA LEU A 89 8.61 5.58 12.56
C LEU A 89 9.46 6.69 11.92
N ASN A 90 10.64 6.98 12.46
CA ASN A 90 11.55 7.97 11.90
C ASN A 90 12.51 7.30 10.89
N PRO A 91 12.46 7.68 9.60
CA PRO A 91 13.36 7.14 8.58
C PRO A 91 14.79 7.72 8.64
N ALA A 92 15.03 8.76 9.45
CA ALA A 92 16.35 9.41 9.51
C ALA A 92 17.45 8.43 9.96
N GLY A 93 18.48 8.27 9.12
CA GLY A 93 19.63 7.39 9.38
C GLY A 93 19.35 5.90 9.13
N LEU A 94 18.19 5.53 8.59
CA LEU A 94 17.91 4.18 8.15
C LEU A 94 18.37 3.93 6.72
N ASN A 95 18.67 2.67 6.39
CA ASN A 95 19.04 2.28 5.04
C ASN A 95 17.79 2.03 4.19
N LEU A 96 17.73 2.66 3.02
CA LEU A 96 16.62 2.52 2.07
C LEU A 96 16.81 1.23 1.26
N LEU A 97 15.82 0.34 1.32
CA LEU A 97 15.83 -0.91 0.58
C LEU A 97 15.15 -0.75 -0.78
N GLU A 98 13.94 -0.19 -0.78
CA GLU A 98 13.10 -0.12 -1.96
C GLU A 98 12.28 1.17 -1.96
N SER A 99 12.07 1.73 -3.15
CA SER A 99 11.19 2.87 -3.36
C SER A 99 10.40 2.71 -4.65
N GLY A 100 9.22 3.32 -4.72
CA GLY A 100 8.39 3.27 -5.91
C GLY A 100 7.05 3.97 -5.75
N ILE A 101 6.10 3.61 -6.62
CA ILE A 101 4.76 4.21 -6.64
C ILE A 101 3.71 3.20 -6.17
N MET A 102 2.83 3.68 -5.29
CA MET A 102 1.64 3.00 -4.80
C MET A 102 0.39 3.80 -5.16
N GLU A 103 -0.68 3.11 -5.53
CA GLU A 103 -2.00 3.71 -5.76
C GLU A 103 -2.98 3.23 -4.69
N LEU A 104 -3.56 4.17 -3.95
CA LEU A 104 -4.62 3.92 -2.99
C LEU A 104 -5.98 4.25 -3.62
N VAL A 105 -6.74 3.22 -3.93
CA VAL A 105 -8.08 3.30 -4.49
C VAL A 105 -9.11 3.29 -3.36
N GLY A 106 -10.16 4.07 -3.51
CA GLY A 106 -11.29 4.09 -2.59
C GLY A 106 -12.07 2.78 -2.58
N THR A 107 -12.98 2.64 -1.62
CA THR A 107 -13.98 1.58 -1.67
C THR A 107 -14.82 1.75 -2.95
N PRO A 108 -15.18 0.65 -3.64
CA PRO A 108 -16.09 0.73 -4.78
C PRO A 108 -17.36 1.45 -4.36
N PHE A 109 -17.70 2.54 -5.05
CA PHE A 109 -18.98 3.21 -4.87
C PHE A 109 -20.00 2.52 -5.76
N ASN A 110 -21.16 2.15 -5.21
CA ASN A 110 -22.27 1.65 -5.98
C ASN A 110 -23.20 2.84 -6.28
N PHE A 111 -23.57 3.04 -7.54
CA PHE A 111 -24.65 3.95 -7.91
C PHE A 111 -25.87 3.15 -8.38
N THR A 112 -27.05 3.69 -8.12
CA THR A 112 -28.30 3.19 -8.72
C THR A 112 -28.46 3.84 -10.08
N GLU A 113 -28.41 3.05 -11.15
CA GLU A 113 -28.69 3.51 -12.50
C GLU A 113 -30.20 3.44 -12.77
N TYR A 114 -30.82 4.56 -13.12
CA TYR A 114 -32.22 4.60 -13.51
C TYR A 114 -32.31 4.55 -15.03
N THR A 115 -32.89 3.48 -15.58
CA THR A 115 -33.14 3.34 -17.01
C THR A 115 -34.53 3.86 -17.36
N THR A 116 -34.64 4.86 -18.23
CA THR A 116 -35.92 5.28 -18.82
C THR A 116 -36.13 4.58 -20.16
N THR A 117 -37.31 4.00 -20.37
CA THR A 117 -37.69 3.42 -21.67
C THR A 117 -38.30 4.52 -22.55
N ASP A 118 -37.55 5.01 -23.54
CA ASP A 118 -38.05 5.97 -24.52
C ASP A 118 -38.86 5.26 -25.60
N THR A 119 -40.17 5.49 -25.65
CA THR A 119 -41.05 4.96 -26.72
C THR A 119 -41.35 6.05 -27.74
N TYR A 120 -40.90 5.85 -28.98
CA TYR A 120 -41.24 6.73 -30.12
C TYR A 120 -42.48 6.20 -30.84
N LYS A 121 -43.48 7.07 -31.07
CA LYS A 121 -44.59 6.78 -31.98
C LYS A 121 -44.33 7.43 -33.32
N ILE A 122 -44.16 6.61 -34.37
CA ILE A 122 -44.10 7.08 -35.76
C ILE A 122 -45.55 7.25 -36.24
N ARG A 123 -45.91 8.44 -36.75
CA ARG A 123 -47.21 8.66 -37.40
C ARG A 123 -47.13 8.15 -38.84
N GLN A 124 -48.02 7.22 -39.20
CA GLN A 124 -48.23 6.74 -40.57
C GLN A 124 -49.07 7.74 -41.38
#